data_AF-A0A8S2CWT6-F1
#
_entry.id   AF-A0A8S2CWT6-F1
#
_cell.length_a   1.000
_cell.length_b   1.000
_cell.length_c   1.000
_cell.angle_alpha   90.00
_cell.angle_beta   90.00
_cell.angle_gamma   90.00
#
_symmetry.space_group_name_H-M   'P 1'
#
loop_
_entity.id
_entity.type
_entity.pdbx_description
1 polymer ?
#
loop_
_entity_poly.entity_id
_entity_poly.type
_entity_poly.pdbx_seq_one_letter_code
_entity_poly.pdbx_strand_id
1 'polypeptide(L)'
;VMILSKWPIQYKLQYFYRNACSAHTFVRTGFVYVKILYNNKYVVHVLGTHLQPTNFRGCYLYGESVIRERQLQEIRQFLNERNISKNELVFLMGDFNIDRYHIKQYRRMLEILNVIEPIYYPNSIQYSWDSAYNLMTWTPNHVNELLDYIFILKDHKSEHWLWYNLITDRLAIEQWHLLGTNSSKIYNNKNVPIMELSDHYPVVGFSNLTLLEWPQEQFGIITIIQFRTKETNESLIINEQRYLTLIRDNNNGTSFLVTNNGTPRRNRCLKSEQYVLLIDANAQNYYLSLISNGRKLKMKYGREYANRYVKIIKMDGQNTSECIESNDIIVFQIRLAIGDYYITTNHQQQLCACTRNITQAKQFILYEIERKNAIKTFLS
;
A
#
# COMPACT_ATOMS: atom_id res chain seq x y z
N VAL A 1 -0.76 -15.47 15.52
CA VAL A 1 -1.34 -16.02 14.27
C VAL A 1 -2.77 -16.48 14.54
N MET A 2 -3.70 -16.23 13.64
CA MET A 2 -5.10 -16.67 13.72
C MET A 2 -5.55 -17.21 12.37
N ILE A 3 -6.42 -18.21 12.36
CA ILE A 3 -7.07 -18.73 11.15
C ILE A 3 -8.58 -18.58 11.31
N LEU A 4 -9.21 -17.96 10.31
CA LEU A 4 -10.66 -17.84 10.19
C LEU A 4 -11.14 -18.71 9.02
N SER A 5 -12.30 -19.37 9.18
CA SER A 5 -12.85 -20.25 8.16
C SER A 5 -14.36 -20.10 8.08
N LYS A 6 -14.88 -19.99 6.84
CA LYS A 6 -16.32 -20.08 6.55
C LYS A 6 -16.87 -21.49 6.84
N TRP A 7 -16.02 -22.49 6.71
CA TRP A 7 -16.37 -23.90 6.89
C TRP A 7 -16.07 -24.38 8.32
N PRO A 8 -16.73 -25.43 8.82
CA PRO A 8 -16.50 -25.96 10.16
C PRO A 8 -15.03 -26.36 10.41
N ILE A 9 -14.46 -25.85 11.50
CA ILE A 9 -13.15 -26.27 12.02
C ILE A 9 -13.37 -27.47 12.94
N GLN A 10 -12.98 -28.66 12.48
CA GLN A 10 -13.13 -29.91 13.22
C GLN A 10 -12.04 -30.12 14.27
N TYR A 11 -10.86 -29.54 14.04
CA TYR A 11 -9.73 -29.61 14.95
C TYR A 11 -8.89 -28.34 14.84
N LYS A 12 -8.33 -27.89 15.97
CA LYS A 12 -7.41 -26.75 16.03
C LYS A 12 -6.32 -27.00 17.06
N LEU A 13 -5.11 -26.54 16.74
CA LEU A 13 -3.96 -26.60 17.64
C LEU A 13 -3.05 -25.40 17.39
N GLN A 14 -2.39 -24.94 18.44
CA GLN A 14 -1.31 -23.95 18.36
C GLN A 14 0.01 -24.60 18.79
N TYR A 15 1.10 -24.18 18.16
CA TYR A 15 2.46 -24.60 18.47
C TYR A 15 3.35 -23.38 18.61
N PHE A 16 4.19 -23.34 19.63
CA PHE A 16 5.18 -22.28 19.81
C PHE A 16 6.55 -22.77 19.40
N TYR A 17 7.27 -21.99 18.60
CA TYR A 17 8.61 -22.35 18.15
C TYR A 17 9.57 -22.47 19.32
N ARG A 18 10.47 -23.45 19.24
CA ARG A 18 11.54 -23.62 20.23
C ARG A 18 12.66 -22.61 20.06
N ASN A 19 12.82 -22.07 18.85
CA ASN A 19 13.87 -21.12 18.48
C ASN A 19 13.27 -19.78 18.04
N ALA A 20 13.74 -18.69 18.64
CA ALA A 20 13.49 -17.30 18.24
C ALA A 20 14.67 -16.42 18.71
N CYS A 21 14.78 -15.19 18.20
CA CYS A 21 15.82 -14.23 18.63
C CYS A 21 15.29 -12.79 18.76
N SER A 22 16.09 -11.94 19.41
CA SER A 22 15.72 -10.54 19.69
C SER A 22 14.41 -10.42 20.47
N ALA A 23 13.62 -9.37 20.24
CA ALA A 23 12.29 -9.20 20.83
C ALA A 23 11.36 -10.42 20.62
N HIS A 24 11.65 -11.26 19.61
CA HIS A 24 10.89 -12.48 19.35
C HIS A 24 11.11 -13.62 20.36
N THR A 25 12.10 -13.51 21.25
CA THR A 25 12.19 -14.42 22.42
C THR A 25 11.13 -14.11 23.48
N PHE A 26 10.63 -12.87 23.53
CA PHE A 26 9.64 -12.41 24.51
C PHE A 26 8.19 -12.50 24.01
N VAL A 27 8.00 -12.75 22.71
CA VAL A 27 6.69 -13.03 22.12
C VAL A 27 6.59 -14.51 21.76
N ARG A 28 5.43 -15.12 22.05
CA ARG A 28 5.17 -16.53 21.72
C ARG A 28 4.87 -16.69 20.22
N THR A 29 5.91 -16.66 19.39
CA THR A 29 5.82 -16.95 17.96
C THR A 29 5.65 -18.45 17.70
N GLY A 30 5.07 -18.79 16.55
CA GLY A 30 4.63 -20.14 16.30
C GLY A 30 3.68 -20.25 15.13
N PHE A 31 3.02 -21.39 15.02
CA PHE A 31 2.00 -21.64 14.02
C PHE A 31 0.70 -22.14 14.63
N VAL A 32 -0.40 -21.93 13.89
CA VAL A 32 -1.71 -22.50 14.18
C VAL A 32 -2.03 -23.51 13.09
N TYR A 33 -2.51 -24.69 13.48
CA TYR A 33 -2.94 -25.74 12.57
C TYR A 33 -4.42 -26.02 12.79
N VAL A 34 -5.18 -26.15 11.69
CA VAL A 34 -6.59 -26.50 11.72
C VAL A 34 -6.93 -27.60 10.70
N LYS A 35 -7.91 -28.44 11.04
CA LYS A 35 -8.58 -29.36 10.12
C LYS A 35 -9.98 -28.80 9.83
N ILE A 36 -10.27 -28.55 8.57
CA ILE A 36 -11.51 -27.91 8.09
C ILE A 36 -12.30 -28.95 7.29
N LEU A 37 -13.61 -29.03 7.54
CA LEU A 37 -14.53 -29.81 6.71
C LEU A 37 -15.08 -28.93 5.58
N TYR A 38 -14.41 -28.98 4.43
CA TYR A 38 -14.79 -28.24 3.24
C TYR A 38 -16.02 -28.87 2.56
N ASN A 39 -17.02 -28.04 2.29
CA ASN A 39 -18.26 -28.44 1.62
C ASN A 39 -18.93 -29.69 2.22
N ASN A 40 -18.85 -29.85 3.55
CA ASN A 40 -19.36 -30.99 4.31
C ASN A 40 -18.86 -32.37 3.85
N LYS A 41 -17.77 -32.44 3.07
CA LYS A 41 -17.34 -33.69 2.42
C LYS A 41 -15.84 -33.91 2.43
N TYR A 42 -15.06 -32.87 2.23
CA TYR A 42 -13.61 -32.98 2.04
C TYR A 42 -12.88 -32.42 3.24
N VAL A 43 -11.87 -33.14 3.72
CA VAL A 43 -11.00 -32.64 4.75
C VAL A 43 -9.88 -31.83 4.12
N VAL A 44 -9.66 -30.63 4.66
CA VAL A 44 -8.55 -29.75 4.30
C VAL A 44 -7.79 -29.37 5.56
N HIS A 45 -6.47 -29.42 5.48
CA HIS A 45 -5.56 -29.04 6.54
C HIS A 45 -4.96 -27.68 6.22
N VAL A 46 -4.91 -26.79 7.21
CA VAL A 46 -4.32 -25.46 7.06
C VAL A 46 -3.37 -25.21 8.22
N LEU A 47 -2.13 -24.84 7.90
CA LEU A 47 -1.15 -24.36 8.86
C LEU A 47 -0.80 -22.91 8.54
N GLY A 48 -1.14 -22.01 9.47
CA GLY A 48 -0.81 -20.59 9.41
C GLY A 48 0.39 -20.28 10.30
N THR A 49 1.38 -19.54 9.80
CA THR A 49 2.58 -19.15 10.57
C THR A 49 2.99 -17.69 10.38
N HIS A 50 3.87 -17.21 11.24
CA HIS A 50 4.66 -15.99 11.06
C HIS A 50 6.07 -16.28 11.60
N LEU A 51 7.04 -16.40 10.70
CA LEU A 51 8.41 -16.78 11.04
C LEU A 51 9.23 -15.60 11.58
N GLN A 52 10.42 -15.91 12.12
CA GLN A 52 11.37 -14.91 12.63
C GLN A 52 11.67 -13.82 11.58
N PRO A 53 11.34 -12.54 11.86
CA PRO A 53 11.69 -11.45 10.98
C PRO A 53 13.18 -11.15 11.02
N THR A 54 13.65 -10.51 9.95
CA THR A 54 15.00 -9.97 9.85
C THR A 54 15.14 -8.80 10.83
N ASN A 55 16.09 -8.88 11.76
CA ASN A 55 16.31 -7.81 12.73
C ASN A 55 17.81 -7.60 12.95
N PHE A 56 18.29 -6.41 12.57
CA PHE A 56 19.69 -5.99 12.75
C PHE A 56 20.16 -6.01 14.22
N ARG A 57 19.25 -6.09 15.20
CA ARG A 57 19.58 -6.15 16.63
C ARG A 57 19.03 -7.43 17.25
N GLY A 58 19.92 -8.24 17.85
CA GLY A 58 19.54 -9.29 18.81
C GLY A 58 19.53 -10.73 18.29
N CYS A 59 20.03 -11.01 17.08
CA CYS A 59 20.14 -12.35 16.51
C CYS A 59 21.61 -12.80 16.28
N TYR A 60 22.52 -12.35 17.16
CA TYR A 60 23.97 -12.45 16.97
C TYR A 60 24.57 -13.87 17.01
N LEU A 61 23.90 -14.84 17.66
CA LEU A 61 24.47 -16.18 17.87
C LEU A 61 24.31 -17.12 16.66
N TYR A 62 23.18 -17.04 15.94
CA TYR A 62 22.86 -17.96 14.84
C TYR A 62 22.46 -17.22 13.54
N GLY A 63 22.12 -15.93 13.60
CA GLY A 63 21.49 -15.20 12.51
C GLY A 63 20.00 -15.54 12.35
N GLU A 64 19.22 -14.61 11.80
CA GLU A 64 17.77 -14.81 11.60
C GLU A 64 17.44 -15.93 10.61
N SER A 65 18.27 -16.13 9.57
CA SER A 65 18.06 -17.15 8.53
C SER A 65 18.12 -18.58 9.09
N VAL A 66 19.10 -18.88 9.96
CA VAL A 66 19.22 -20.19 10.62
C VAL A 66 18.03 -20.45 11.54
N ILE A 67 17.54 -19.42 12.22
CA ILE A 67 16.35 -19.56 13.08
C ILE A 67 15.12 -19.87 12.24
N ARG A 68 14.91 -19.17 11.11
CA ARG A 68 13.83 -19.50 10.18
C ARG A 68 13.96 -20.94 9.67
N GLU A 69 15.15 -21.41 9.31
CA GLU A 69 15.35 -22.82 8.91
C GLU A 69 14.94 -23.82 10.00
N ARG A 70 15.29 -23.56 11.27
CA ARG A 70 14.85 -24.42 12.39
C ARG A 70 13.32 -24.39 12.56
N GLN A 71 12.70 -23.22 12.47
CA GLN A 71 11.25 -23.07 12.54
C GLN A 71 10.54 -23.82 11.39
N LEU A 72 11.11 -23.78 10.18
CA LEU A 72 10.62 -24.56 9.02
C LEU A 72 10.75 -26.07 9.27
N GLN A 73 11.83 -26.52 9.88
CA GLN A 73 12.01 -27.93 10.27
C GLN A 73 10.99 -28.36 11.34
N GLU A 74 10.70 -27.50 12.32
CA GLU A 74 9.66 -27.74 13.32
C GLU A 74 8.27 -27.89 12.68
N ILE A 75 7.93 -27.04 11.68
CA ILE A 75 6.71 -27.22 10.87
C ILE A 75 6.71 -28.58 10.16
N ARG A 76 7.81 -28.94 9.48
CA ARG A 76 7.87 -30.18 8.68
C ARG A 76 7.74 -31.41 9.57
N GLN A 77 8.44 -31.44 10.71
CA GLN A 77 8.34 -32.51 11.69
C GLN A 77 6.90 -32.66 12.18
N PHE A 78 6.27 -31.55 12.56
CA PHE A 78 4.88 -31.54 13.02
C PHE A 78 3.88 -32.12 12.02
N LEU A 79 4.08 -31.84 10.72
CA LEU A 79 3.24 -32.38 9.66
C LEU A 79 3.49 -33.89 9.43
N ASN A 80 4.76 -34.32 9.48
CA ASN A 80 5.12 -35.74 9.33
C ASN A 80 4.53 -36.62 10.44
N GLU A 81 4.55 -36.14 11.69
CA GLU A 81 4.02 -36.87 12.85
C GLU A 81 2.49 -37.10 12.80
N ARG A 82 1.77 -36.41 11.90
CA ARG A 82 0.30 -36.51 11.80
C ARG A 82 -0.21 -37.59 10.89
N ASN A 83 0.65 -38.19 10.06
CA ASN A 83 0.25 -39.20 9.08
C ASN A 83 -1.01 -38.78 8.28
N ILE A 84 -1.03 -37.54 7.80
CA ILE A 84 -2.15 -37.00 7.01
C ILE A 84 -2.34 -37.86 5.76
N SER A 85 -3.59 -38.17 5.41
CA SER A 85 -3.86 -38.95 4.20
C SER A 85 -3.40 -38.20 2.96
N LYS A 86 -2.79 -38.89 1.99
CA LYS A 86 -2.36 -38.29 0.71
C LYS A 86 -3.52 -37.71 -0.10
N ASN A 87 -4.75 -38.13 0.19
CA ASN A 87 -5.97 -37.63 -0.45
C ASN A 87 -6.54 -36.37 0.24
N GLU A 88 -5.99 -35.96 1.39
CA GLU A 88 -6.38 -34.74 2.10
C GLU A 88 -5.39 -33.61 1.77
N LEU A 89 -5.91 -32.41 1.44
CA LEU A 89 -5.07 -31.26 1.09
C LEU A 89 -4.41 -30.64 2.31
N VAL A 90 -3.17 -30.15 2.13
CA VAL A 90 -2.44 -29.42 3.17
C VAL A 90 -1.93 -28.10 2.63
N PHE A 91 -2.46 -27.01 3.18
CA PHE A 91 -2.01 -25.64 2.91
C PHE A 91 -1.08 -25.14 4.01
N LEU A 92 0.01 -24.49 3.62
CA LEU A 92 0.89 -23.76 4.51
C LEU A 92 0.84 -22.28 4.11
N MET A 93 0.53 -21.38 5.03
CA MET A 93 0.31 -19.97 4.71
C MET A 93 0.84 -19.01 5.77
N GLY A 94 1.20 -17.79 5.35
CA GLY A 94 1.53 -16.69 6.24
C GLY A 94 2.76 -15.91 5.79
N ASP A 95 3.31 -15.14 6.73
CA ASP A 95 4.56 -14.40 6.54
C ASP A 95 5.74 -15.32 6.91
N PHE A 96 6.50 -15.73 5.90
CA PHE A 96 7.66 -16.59 6.10
C PHE A 96 8.94 -15.78 6.36
N ASN A 97 8.92 -14.45 6.23
CA ASN A 97 10.09 -13.59 6.37
C ASN A 97 11.31 -14.06 5.53
N ILE A 98 11.04 -14.70 4.39
CA ILE A 98 12.03 -15.17 3.43
C ILE A 98 11.69 -14.53 2.09
N ASP A 99 12.53 -13.61 1.64
CA ASP A 99 12.34 -12.95 0.36
C ASP A 99 12.48 -13.93 -0.81
N ARG A 100 11.49 -13.92 -1.71
CA ARG A 100 11.48 -14.74 -2.92
C ARG A 100 12.71 -14.47 -3.79
N TYR A 101 13.15 -13.22 -3.84
CA TYR A 101 14.28 -12.80 -4.67
C TYR A 101 15.64 -13.18 -4.05
N HIS A 102 15.67 -13.53 -2.77
CA HIS A 102 16.79 -14.23 -2.16
C HIS A 102 16.78 -15.73 -2.51
N ILE A 103 17.06 -16.05 -3.78
CA ILE A 103 16.89 -17.37 -4.42
C ILE A 103 17.34 -18.56 -3.55
N LYS A 104 18.51 -18.47 -2.90
CA LYS A 104 19.05 -19.57 -2.07
C LYS A 104 18.17 -19.89 -0.86
N GLN A 105 17.73 -18.87 -0.10
CA GLN A 105 16.88 -19.06 1.09
C GLN A 105 15.47 -19.50 0.67
N TYR A 106 14.94 -18.91 -0.41
CA TYR A 106 13.63 -19.29 -0.95
C TYR A 106 13.59 -20.75 -1.41
N ARG A 107 14.57 -21.20 -2.21
CA ARG A 107 14.67 -22.62 -2.62
C ARG A 107 14.80 -23.56 -1.42
N ARG A 108 15.63 -23.19 -0.44
CA ARG A 108 15.81 -23.97 0.79
C ARG A 108 14.50 -24.11 1.58
N MET A 109 13.70 -23.04 1.67
CA MET A 109 12.38 -23.09 2.30
C MET A 109 11.45 -24.09 1.60
N LEU A 110 11.37 -24.04 0.26
CA LEU A 110 10.53 -24.96 -0.51
C LEU A 110 10.93 -26.42 -0.31
N GLU A 111 12.24 -26.69 -0.23
CA GLU A 111 12.80 -28.01 0.06
C GLU A 111 12.45 -28.50 1.46
N ILE A 112 12.73 -27.71 2.50
CA ILE A 112 12.48 -28.10 3.90
C ILE A 112 11.00 -28.41 4.13
N LEU A 113 10.12 -27.54 3.63
CA LEU A 113 8.68 -27.70 3.78
C LEU A 113 8.10 -28.80 2.87
N ASN A 114 8.84 -29.25 1.87
CA ASN A 114 8.37 -30.12 0.79
C ASN A 114 7.11 -29.57 0.09
N VAL A 115 7.14 -28.30 -0.30
CA VAL A 115 5.98 -27.60 -0.90
C VAL A 115 6.17 -27.22 -2.35
N ILE A 116 5.06 -26.98 -3.03
CA ILE A 116 5.04 -26.58 -4.44
C ILE A 116 5.22 -25.07 -4.54
N GLU A 117 6.14 -24.67 -5.42
CA GLU A 117 6.29 -23.25 -5.78
C GLU A 117 4.99 -22.76 -6.44
N PRO A 118 4.35 -21.70 -5.91
CA PRO A 118 3.14 -21.16 -6.49
C PRO A 118 3.48 -20.42 -7.79
N ILE A 119 2.53 -20.41 -8.71
CA ILE A 119 2.57 -19.56 -9.89
C ILE A 119 2.04 -18.19 -9.48
N TYR A 120 2.78 -17.13 -9.76
CA TYR A 120 2.28 -15.78 -9.49
C TYR A 120 1.31 -15.38 -10.60
N TYR A 121 0.10 -14.98 -10.20
CA TYR A 121 -0.92 -14.56 -11.16
C TYR A 121 -0.43 -13.32 -11.93
N PRO A 122 -0.71 -13.17 -13.25
CA PRO A 122 -0.16 -12.07 -14.05
C PRO A 122 -0.40 -10.66 -13.48
N ASN A 123 -1.54 -10.44 -12.81
CA ASN A 123 -1.90 -9.13 -12.26
C ASN A 123 -1.45 -8.94 -10.79
N SER A 124 -0.61 -9.84 -10.28
CA SER A 124 -0.02 -9.72 -8.96
C SER A 124 0.95 -8.57 -8.90
N ILE A 125 0.89 -7.79 -7.82
CA ILE A 125 2.02 -6.90 -7.50
C ILE A 125 3.24 -7.73 -7.13
N GLN A 126 4.42 -7.13 -7.27
CA GLN A 126 5.70 -7.84 -7.18
C GLN A 126 6.12 -8.19 -5.74
N TYR A 127 5.74 -7.35 -4.78
CA TYR A 127 6.21 -7.40 -3.40
C TYR A 127 5.02 -7.42 -2.45
N SER A 128 5.07 -8.27 -1.42
CA SER A 128 4.09 -8.25 -0.35
C SER A 128 4.48 -7.24 0.73
N TRP A 129 5.77 -6.92 0.87
CA TRP A 129 6.28 -5.84 1.70
C TRP A 129 7.03 -4.83 0.81
N ASP A 130 6.46 -3.64 0.63
CA ASP A 130 6.90 -2.70 -0.40
C ASP A 130 7.15 -1.30 0.17
N SER A 131 8.42 -1.00 0.45
CA SER A 131 8.86 0.29 1.02
C SER A 131 8.71 1.47 0.06
N ALA A 132 8.62 1.19 -1.25
CA ALA A 132 8.45 2.22 -2.26
C ALA A 132 6.99 2.69 -2.38
N TYR A 133 6.02 1.84 -2.06
CA TYR A 133 4.60 2.10 -2.34
C TYR A 133 3.67 2.06 -1.13
N ASN A 134 4.01 1.32 -0.08
CA ASN A 134 3.25 1.27 1.16
C ASN A 134 3.84 2.30 2.13
N LEU A 135 3.02 3.15 2.74
CA LEU A 135 3.53 4.15 3.69
C LEU A 135 3.86 3.55 5.07
N MET A 136 3.22 2.44 5.42
CA MET A 136 3.37 1.83 6.74
C MET A 136 4.68 1.03 6.89
N THR A 137 5.33 0.68 5.78
CA THR A 137 6.61 -0.05 5.73
C THR A 137 7.85 0.81 6.04
N TRP A 138 7.67 2.10 6.38
CA TRP A 138 8.80 3.02 6.41
C TRP A 138 9.92 2.56 7.35
N THR A 139 11.03 2.22 6.71
CA THR A 139 12.33 1.97 7.33
C THR A 139 13.39 2.57 6.39
N PRO A 140 14.40 3.29 6.91
CA PRO A 140 15.49 3.75 6.06
C PRO A 140 16.23 2.54 5.49
N ASN A 141 16.40 2.50 4.17
CA ASN A 141 17.31 1.58 3.45
C ASN A 141 16.88 0.11 3.32
N HIS A 142 15.60 -0.24 3.49
CA HIS A 142 15.13 -1.58 3.18
C HIS A 142 14.67 -1.73 1.72
N VAL A 143 15.09 -2.83 1.12
CA VAL A 143 14.69 -3.26 -0.22
C VAL A 143 13.27 -3.82 -0.17
N ASN A 144 12.51 -3.72 -1.26
CA ASN A 144 11.19 -4.34 -1.35
C ASN A 144 11.33 -5.87 -1.37
N GLU A 145 10.44 -6.56 -0.65
CA GLU A 145 10.53 -8.00 -0.43
C GLU A 145 9.19 -8.68 -0.70
N LEU A 146 9.26 -9.93 -1.17
CA LEU A 146 8.10 -10.80 -1.23
C LEU A 146 8.26 -11.86 -0.14
N LEU A 147 7.49 -11.73 0.95
CA LEU A 147 7.67 -12.48 2.20
C LEU A 147 6.49 -13.40 2.54
N ASP A 148 5.33 -13.12 1.95
CA ASP A 148 4.06 -13.75 2.27
C ASP A 148 3.69 -14.78 1.19
N TYR A 149 3.27 -15.96 1.63
CA TYR A 149 3.02 -17.07 0.72
C TYR A 149 1.85 -17.94 1.15
N ILE A 150 1.23 -18.60 0.17
CA ILE A 150 0.32 -19.73 0.41
C ILE A 150 0.80 -20.89 -0.46
N PHE A 151 1.25 -21.95 0.19
CA PHE A 151 1.80 -23.15 -0.41
C PHE A 151 0.87 -24.35 -0.28
N ILE A 152 1.07 -25.34 -1.17
CA ILE A 152 0.51 -26.68 -1.05
C ILE A 152 1.65 -27.67 -0.78
N LEU A 153 1.45 -28.59 0.16
CA LEU A 153 2.37 -29.69 0.42
C LEU A 153 2.43 -30.66 -0.77
N LYS A 154 3.63 -30.95 -1.30
CA LYS A 154 3.83 -31.71 -2.55
C LYS A 154 3.10 -33.06 -2.55
N ASP A 155 3.25 -33.81 -1.46
CA ASP A 155 2.76 -35.19 -1.36
C ASP A 155 1.21 -35.29 -1.27
N HIS A 156 0.53 -34.14 -1.20
CA HIS A 156 -0.91 -34.02 -0.99
C HIS A 156 -1.62 -33.29 -2.14
N LYS A 157 -0.91 -32.93 -3.21
CA LYS A 157 -1.50 -32.25 -4.37
C LYS A 157 -1.87 -33.26 -5.46
N SER A 158 -3.00 -33.02 -6.13
CA SER A 158 -3.29 -33.68 -7.40
C SER A 158 -2.37 -33.18 -8.53
N GLU A 159 -1.89 -34.10 -9.37
CA GLU A 159 -0.97 -33.81 -10.48
C GLU A 159 -1.51 -32.76 -11.47
N HIS A 160 -2.83 -32.63 -11.59
CA HIS A 160 -3.47 -31.75 -12.57
C HIS A 160 -3.75 -30.33 -12.07
N TRP A 161 -3.42 -30.01 -10.82
CA TRP A 161 -3.77 -28.70 -10.28
C TRP A 161 -2.69 -27.68 -10.62
N LEU A 162 -3.10 -26.49 -11.05
CA LEU A 162 -2.25 -25.31 -10.98
C LEU A 162 -2.56 -24.62 -9.65
N TRP A 163 -1.55 -24.00 -9.04
CA TRP A 163 -1.73 -23.27 -7.79
C TRP A 163 -1.13 -21.89 -7.95
N TYR A 164 -1.97 -20.89 -7.71
CA TYR A 164 -1.62 -19.50 -7.89
C TYR A 164 -1.51 -18.77 -6.56
N ASN A 165 -0.62 -17.80 -6.50
CA ASN A 165 -0.64 -16.74 -5.50
C ASN A 165 -0.87 -15.40 -6.23
N LEU A 166 -1.80 -14.61 -5.70
CA LEU A 166 -2.07 -13.24 -6.14
C LEU A 166 -1.80 -12.32 -4.96
N ILE A 167 -0.73 -11.52 -5.04
CA ILE A 167 -0.53 -10.41 -4.12
C ILE A 167 -1.41 -9.26 -4.60
N THR A 168 -2.33 -8.84 -3.73
CA THR A 168 -3.36 -7.86 -4.07
C THR A 168 -3.20 -6.62 -3.20
N ASP A 169 -3.05 -5.49 -3.85
CA ASP A 169 -3.11 -4.19 -3.21
C ASP A 169 -4.59 -3.85 -2.94
N ARG A 170 -4.98 -3.93 -1.65
CA ARG A 170 -6.33 -3.65 -1.15
C ARG A 170 -6.25 -2.48 -0.19
N LEU A 171 -6.85 -1.38 -0.61
CA LEU A 171 -6.91 -0.16 0.19
C LEU A 171 -8.18 -0.15 1.05
N ALA A 172 -8.11 0.57 2.17
CA ALA A 172 -9.25 0.93 2.98
C ALA A 172 -10.29 1.70 2.15
N ILE A 173 -11.57 1.47 2.45
CA ILE A 173 -12.68 2.19 1.81
C ILE A 173 -12.64 3.68 2.19
N GLU A 174 -12.26 3.96 3.44
CA GLU A 174 -12.14 5.30 4.00
C GLU A 174 -10.68 5.65 4.26
N GLN A 175 -10.35 6.92 4.06
CA GLN A 175 -9.05 7.46 4.42
C GLN A 175 -8.96 7.59 5.94
N TRP A 176 -7.85 7.14 6.50
CA TRP A 176 -7.54 7.30 7.91
C TRP A 176 -6.24 8.09 8.08
N HIS A 177 -6.00 8.57 9.30
CA HIS A 177 -4.90 9.48 9.58
C HIS A 177 -4.08 9.04 10.78
N LEU A 178 -2.76 9.13 10.65
CA LEU A 178 -1.84 8.94 11.76
C LEU A 178 -1.64 10.27 12.50
N LEU A 179 -2.14 10.36 13.74
CA LEU A 179 -1.87 11.48 14.65
C LEU A 179 -0.68 11.10 15.55
N GLY A 180 0.54 11.41 15.11
CA GLY A 180 1.74 11.19 15.92
C GLY A 180 1.97 12.30 16.94
N THR A 181 2.27 11.96 18.19
CA THR A 181 2.63 12.91 19.27
C THR A 181 4.13 13.01 19.53
N ASN A 182 4.97 12.27 18.78
CA ASN A 182 6.40 12.15 19.06
C ASN A 182 7.29 12.64 17.91
N SER A 183 8.34 13.39 18.27
CA SER A 183 9.27 14.12 17.40
C SER A 183 10.28 13.25 16.64
N SER A 184 10.11 11.92 16.59
CA SER A 184 10.97 11.02 15.81
C SER A 184 10.66 11.15 14.30
N LYS A 185 11.35 12.13 13.70
CA LYS A 185 11.74 12.38 12.30
C LYS A 185 10.78 12.17 11.12
N ILE A 186 9.62 11.53 11.21
CA ILE A 186 8.68 11.41 10.06
C ILE A 186 7.24 11.83 10.36
N TYR A 187 6.78 11.60 11.59
CA TYR A 187 5.40 11.84 11.98
C TYR A 187 5.30 12.79 13.19
N ASN A 188 5.99 13.93 13.12
CA ASN A 188 5.63 15.07 13.96
C ASN A 188 4.15 15.43 13.67
N ASN A 189 3.27 15.48 14.69
CA ASN A 189 1.94 16.13 14.76
C ASN A 189 1.18 16.40 13.43
N LYS A 190 1.20 15.51 12.44
CA LYS A 190 0.77 15.81 11.07
C LYS A 190 -0.14 14.72 10.50
N ASN A 191 -1.33 15.14 10.09
CA ASN A 191 -2.42 14.40 9.46
C ASN A 191 -2.07 13.80 8.09
N VAL A 192 -1.21 12.77 8.01
CA VAL A 192 -0.94 12.11 6.72
C VAL A 192 -2.18 11.31 6.31
N PRO A 193 -2.72 11.49 5.09
CA PRO A 193 -3.72 10.58 4.57
C PRO A 193 -3.13 9.19 4.31
N ILE A 194 -3.73 8.16 4.89
CA ILE A 194 -3.36 6.76 4.69
C ILE A 194 -4.60 6.00 4.26
N MET A 195 -4.41 5.08 3.31
CA MET A 195 -5.44 4.12 2.91
C MET A 195 -4.92 2.68 2.95
N GLU A 196 -3.65 2.47 3.29
CA GLU A 196 -3.11 1.13 3.53
C GLU A 196 -3.79 0.50 4.75
N LEU A 197 -4.04 -0.81 4.70
CA LEU A 197 -4.62 -1.56 5.83
C LEU A 197 -3.56 -2.17 6.75
N SER A 198 -2.34 -2.31 6.23
CA SER A 198 -1.18 -2.95 6.85
C SER A 198 0.07 -2.51 6.10
N ASP A 199 1.26 -2.75 6.66
CA ASP A 199 2.53 -2.64 5.95
C ASP A 199 2.80 -3.81 4.98
N HIS A 200 2.10 -4.93 5.15
CA HIS A 200 2.06 -6.03 4.18
C HIS A 200 0.80 -6.03 3.32
N TYR A 201 0.94 -6.34 2.03
CA TYR A 201 -0.16 -6.62 1.12
C TYR A 201 -0.63 -8.07 1.25
N PRO A 202 -1.96 -8.32 1.21
CA PRO A 202 -2.49 -9.67 1.32
C PRO A 202 -2.17 -10.55 0.10
N VAL A 203 -2.04 -11.85 0.36
CA VAL A 203 -1.87 -12.89 -0.65
C VAL A 203 -3.13 -13.75 -0.72
N VAL A 204 -3.63 -13.97 -1.94
CA VAL A 204 -4.74 -14.90 -2.19
C VAL A 204 -4.25 -16.13 -2.95
N GLY A 205 -4.55 -17.31 -2.42
CA GLY A 205 -4.22 -18.60 -3.02
C GLY A 205 -5.43 -19.25 -3.69
N PHE A 206 -5.29 -19.73 -4.92
CA PHE A 206 -6.37 -20.39 -5.67
C PHE A 206 -5.85 -21.33 -6.76
N SER A 207 -6.70 -22.27 -7.22
CA SER A 207 -6.35 -23.23 -8.29
C SER A 207 -7.15 -23.07 -9.58
N ASN A 208 -8.36 -22.49 -9.52
CA ASN A 208 -9.23 -22.34 -10.70
C ASN A 208 -9.33 -20.87 -11.15
N LEU A 209 -9.02 -20.64 -12.43
CA LEU A 209 -9.07 -19.33 -13.07
C LEU A 209 -10.48 -18.90 -13.51
N THR A 210 -11.38 -19.85 -13.80
CA THR A 210 -12.67 -19.54 -14.45
C THR A 210 -13.78 -19.09 -13.50
N LEU A 211 -13.60 -19.20 -12.19
CA LEU A 211 -14.66 -18.91 -11.20
C LEU A 211 -14.44 -17.63 -10.39
N LEU A 212 -13.38 -16.87 -10.69
CA LEU A 212 -13.07 -15.67 -9.93
C LEU A 212 -13.17 -14.47 -10.86
N GLU A 213 -14.30 -13.78 -10.78
CA GLU A 213 -14.38 -12.35 -11.08
C GLU A 213 -13.51 -11.62 -10.04
N TRP A 214 -12.21 -11.68 -10.23
CA TRP A 214 -11.33 -10.72 -9.59
C TRP A 214 -11.71 -9.35 -10.16
N PRO A 215 -11.81 -8.30 -9.33
CA PRO A 215 -11.95 -6.96 -9.87
C PRO A 215 -10.85 -6.79 -10.92
N GLN A 216 -11.30 -6.51 -12.14
CA GLN A 216 -10.45 -6.03 -13.25
C GLN A 216 -9.37 -5.15 -12.67
N GLU A 217 -8.13 -5.31 -13.15
CA GLU A 217 -6.96 -4.55 -12.75
C GLU A 217 -7.35 -3.18 -12.21
N GLN A 218 -7.50 -3.05 -10.89
CA GLN A 218 -7.57 -1.74 -10.29
C GLN A 218 -6.12 -1.31 -10.14
N PHE A 219 -5.36 -1.29 -11.24
CA PHE A 219 -4.11 -0.55 -11.23
C PHE A 219 -4.50 0.88 -10.89
N GLY A 220 -3.97 1.37 -9.78
CA GLY A 220 -4.13 2.77 -9.45
C GLY A 220 -3.56 3.59 -10.60
N ILE A 221 -4.42 4.26 -11.35
CA ILE A 221 -4.00 5.18 -12.39
C ILE A 221 -3.30 6.33 -11.68
N ILE A 222 -2.06 6.59 -12.07
CA ILE A 222 -1.39 7.80 -11.63
C ILE A 222 -2.22 8.95 -12.19
N THR A 223 -2.95 9.65 -11.32
CA THR A 223 -3.71 10.84 -11.70
C THR A 223 -2.70 11.98 -11.90
N ILE A 224 -2.06 11.99 -13.07
CA ILE A 224 -1.30 13.14 -13.53
C ILE A 224 -2.32 14.11 -14.08
N ILE A 225 -2.38 15.28 -13.48
CA ILE A 225 -3.39 16.27 -13.81
C ILE A 225 -2.78 17.64 -14.04
N GLN A 226 -3.43 18.38 -14.92
CA GLN A 226 -3.28 19.83 -14.99
C GLN A 226 -4.53 20.48 -14.41
N PHE A 227 -4.36 21.67 -13.84
CA PHE A 227 -5.47 22.48 -13.36
C PHE A 227 -5.58 23.73 -14.22
N ARG A 228 -6.82 24.05 -14.62
CA ARG A 228 -7.15 25.38 -15.15
C ARG A 228 -8.25 26.01 -14.33
N THR A 229 -8.29 27.32 -14.23
CA THR A 229 -9.38 28.00 -13.53
C THR A 229 -10.68 27.92 -14.34
N LYS A 230 -11.82 27.69 -13.68
CA LYS A 230 -13.14 27.68 -14.34
C LYS A 230 -13.50 29.02 -14.99
N GLU A 231 -13.21 30.13 -14.30
CA GLU A 231 -13.66 31.47 -14.69
C GLU A 231 -12.89 32.04 -15.89
N THR A 232 -11.57 31.91 -15.88
CA THR A 232 -10.66 32.60 -16.82
C THR A 232 -9.88 31.64 -17.71
N ASN A 233 -10.06 30.32 -17.54
CA ASN A 233 -9.30 29.27 -18.21
C ASN A 233 -7.77 29.40 -18.06
N GLU A 234 -7.29 30.09 -17.03
CA GLU A 234 -5.86 30.25 -16.74
C GLU A 234 -5.26 28.95 -16.22
N SER A 235 -4.09 28.57 -16.72
CA SER A 235 -3.38 27.37 -16.30
C SER A 235 -2.63 27.62 -14.99
N LEU A 236 -2.63 26.60 -14.12
CA LEU A 236 -1.78 26.58 -12.94
C LEU A 236 -0.36 26.17 -13.30
N ILE A 237 0.62 26.99 -12.92
CA ILE A 237 2.04 26.72 -13.13
C ILE A 237 2.86 26.81 -11.84
N ILE A 238 4.00 26.13 -11.84
CA ILE A 238 5.09 26.34 -10.89
C ILE A 238 6.08 27.32 -11.53
N ASN A 239 6.24 28.51 -10.95
CA ASN A 239 7.20 29.50 -11.46
C ASN A 239 8.66 29.14 -11.09
N GLU A 240 9.63 29.92 -11.56
CA GLU A 240 11.07 29.71 -11.30
C GLU A 240 11.40 29.65 -9.80
N GLN A 241 10.73 30.47 -8.98
CA GLN A 241 10.89 30.49 -7.53
C GLN A 241 10.05 29.42 -6.81
N ARG A 242 9.44 28.49 -7.57
CA ARG A 242 8.61 27.35 -7.16
C ARG A 242 7.26 27.70 -6.51
N TYR A 243 6.78 28.92 -6.69
CA TYR A 243 5.43 29.32 -6.27
C TYR A 243 4.38 28.84 -7.27
N LEU A 244 3.18 28.58 -6.76
CA LEU A 244 2.02 28.26 -7.58
C LEU A 244 1.37 29.57 -8.07
N THR A 245 1.35 29.78 -9.37
CA THR A 245 0.81 30.99 -10.01
C THR A 245 -0.09 30.65 -11.19
N LEU A 246 -0.97 31.56 -11.55
CA LEU A 246 -1.84 31.42 -12.72
C LEU A 246 -1.26 32.15 -13.93
N ILE A 247 -1.37 31.57 -15.12
CA ILE A 247 -1.01 32.21 -16.38
C ILE A 247 -2.10 32.04 -17.43
N ARG A 248 -2.23 33.02 -18.32
CA ARG A 248 -3.09 32.96 -19.51
C ARG A 248 -2.40 32.24 -20.67
N ASP A 249 -2.02 30.99 -20.44
CA ASP A 249 -1.49 30.11 -21.48
C ASP A 249 -2.04 28.70 -21.27
N ASN A 250 -2.89 28.27 -22.19
CA ASN A 250 -3.60 26.99 -22.08
C ASN A 250 -2.70 25.79 -22.37
N ASN A 251 -1.55 25.99 -23.02
CA ASN A 251 -0.69 24.91 -23.50
C ASN A 251 0.44 24.53 -22.52
N ASN A 252 0.75 25.40 -21.55
CA ASN A 252 1.92 25.27 -20.66
C ASN A 252 1.56 25.03 -19.18
N GLY A 253 0.45 24.33 -18.91
CA GLY A 253 0.08 23.97 -17.53
C GLY A 253 1.11 23.04 -16.87
N THR A 254 1.36 23.24 -15.57
CA THR A 254 2.15 22.27 -14.81
C THR A 254 1.36 21.00 -14.57
N SER A 255 2.01 19.86 -14.82
CA SER A 255 1.49 18.55 -14.47
C SER A 255 1.77 18.24 -13.00
N PHE A 256 0.74 17.89 -12.26
CA PHE A 256 0.82 17.48 -10.87
C PHE A 256 0.48 16.00 -10.74
N LEU A 257 1.24 15.31 -9.91
CA LEU A 257 0.83 14.02 -9.39
C LEU A 257 0.05 14.28 -8.10
N VAL A 258 -1.21 13.86 -8.06
CA VAL A 258 -2.03 13.90 -6.86
C VAL A 258 -1.94 12.55 -6.15
N THR A 259 -2.06 12.50 -4.84
CA THR A 259 -2.28 11.24 -4.13
C THR A 259 -3.13 11.39 -2.88
N ASN A 260 -4.03 10.43 -2.64
CA ASN A 260 -4.89 10.35 -1.45
C ASN A 260 -4.50 9.23 -0.46
N ASN A 261 -3.44 8.47 -0.72
CA ASN A 261 -2.93 7.42 0.18
C ASN A 261 -1.53 7.74 0.72
N GLY A 262 -1.06 8.96 0.47
CA GLY A 262 0.21 9.46 0.98
C GLY A 262 1.43 9.01 0.19
N THR A 263 1.29 8.13 -0.82
CA THR A 263 2.41 7.68 -1.67
C THR A 263 2.28 8.21 -3.10
N PRO A 264 3.37 8.72 -3.71
CA PRO A 264 3.33 9.46 -4.96
C PRO A 264 3.09 8.57 -6.19
N ARG A 265 2.54 7.36 -6.02
CA ARG A 265 2.63 6.33 -7.06
C ARG A 265 1.35 5.52 -7.27
N ARG A 266 0.30 5.69 -6.45
CA ARG A 266 -0.93 4.87 -6.54
C ARG A 266 -2.16 5.69 -6.16
N ASN A 267 -3.08 5.94 -7.10
CA ASN A 267 -4.46 6.37 -6.77
C ASN A 267 -5.43 5.48 -7.54
N ARG A 268 -6.47 4.96 -6.89
CA ARG A 268 -7.51 4.21 -7.60
C ARG A 268 -8.78 5.02 -7.83
N CYS A 269 -9.12 5.86 -6.86
CA CYS A 269 -10.29 6.72 -6.92
C CYS A 269 -10.03 7.89 -5.99
N LEU A 270 -9.91 9.09 -6.54
CA LEU A 270 -9.85 10.30 -5.75
C LEU A 270 -11.28 10.74 -5.47
N LYS A 271 -11.74 10.74 -4.21
CA LYS A 271 -13.09 11.17 -3.87
C LYS A 271 -13.10 12.60 -3.34
N SER A 272 -14.26 13.25 -3.44
CA SER A 272 -14.48 14.54 -2.79
C SER A 272 -14.25 14.45 -1.28
N GLU A 273 -13.84 15.55 -0.67
CA GLU A 273 -13.56 15.70 0.76
C GLU A 273 -12.34 14.92 1.28
N GLN A 274 -11.53 14.31 0.41
CA GLN A 274 -10.30 13.61 0.81
C GLN A 274 -9.10 14.53 0.90
N TYR A 275 -8.20 14.24 1.86
CA TYR A 275 -6.89 14.87 1.90
C TYR A 275 -5.98 14.30 0.82
N VAL A 276 -5.20 15.18 0.21
CA VAL A 276 -4.32 14.88 -0.91
C VAL A 276 -2.92 15.46 -0.71
N LEU A 277 -1.93 14.81 -1.30
CA LEU A 277 -0.63 15.43 -1.57
C LEU A 277 -0.60 15.84 -3.04
N LEU A 278 -0.09 17.06 -3.30
CA LEU A 278 0.18 17.56 -4.65
C LEU A 278 1.70 17.59 -4.86
N ILE A 279 2.15 16.96 -5.94
CA ILE A 279 3.56 16.67 -6.21
C ILE A 279 3.86 17.13 -7.63
N ASP A 280 5.02 17.75 -7.85
CA ASP A 280 5.45 18.15 -9.19
C ASP A 280 5.74 16.88 -10.02
N ALA A 281 4.97 16.65 -11.08
CA ALA A 281 5.15 15.44 -11.91
C ALA A 281 6.51 15.43 -12.63
N ASN A 282 7.08 16.61 -12.91
CA ASN A 282 8.38 16.78 -13.55
C ASN A 282 9.55 16.76 -12.54
N ALA A 283 9.26 16.93 -11.24
CA ALA A 283 10.25 16.91 -10.17
C ALA A 283 9.68 16.28 -8.89
N GLN A 284 9.51 14.96 -8.89
CA GLN A 284 8.72 14.19 -7.90
C GLN A 284 9.23 14.22 -6.45
N ASN A 285 10.41 14.80 -6.22
CA ASN A 285 10.90 15.09 -4.88
C ASN A 285 10.35 16.42 -4.32
N TYR A 286 9.57 17.17 -5.11
CA TYR A 286 8.98 18.45 -4.73
C TYR A 286 7.49 18.30 -4.42
N TYR A 287 7.12 18.69 -3.21
CA TYR A 287 5.77 18.58 -2.68
C TYR A 287 5.20 19.97 -2.42
N LEU A 288 3.89 20.14 -2.64
CA LEU A 288 3.18 21.34 -2.26
C LEU A 288 3.31 21.56 -0.76
N SER A 289 3.80 22.74 -0.36
CA SER A 289 4.03 23.13 1.01
C SER A 289 3.41 24.49 1.30
N LEU A 290 3.10 24.73 2.57
CA LEU A 290 2.69 26.03 3.05
C LEU A 290 3.87 26.81 3.61
N ILE A 291 3.95 28.09 3.25
CA ILE A 291 4.95 29.03 3.78
C ILE A 291 4.27 30.32 4.23
N SER A 292 5.06 31.24 4.83
CA SER A 292 4.58 32.57 5.27
C SER A 292 3.34 32.46 6.18
N ASN A 293 3.52 31.88 7.38
CA ASN A 293 2.46 31.64 8.37
C ASN A 293 1.26 30.84 7.84
N GLY A 294 1.50 29.92 6.89
CA GLY A 294 0.45 29.02 6.40
C GLY A 294 -0.41 29.59 5.28
N ARG A 295 -0.05 30.73 4.67
CA ARG A 295 -0.91 31.37 3.66
C ARG A 295 -0.43 31.19 2.23
N LYS A 296 0.89 31.20 1.96
CA LYS A 296 1.41 31.08 0.59
C LYS A 296 1.74 29.62 0.25
N LEU A 297 1.57 29.27 -1.03
CA LEU A 297 1.78 27.93 -1.54
C LEU A 297 3.05 27.87 -2.38
N LYS A 298 3.94 26.91 -2.06
CA LYS A 298 5.23 26.73 -2.73
C LYS A 298 5.62 25.26 -2.77
N MET A 299 6.22 24.82 -3.87
CA MET A 299 6.80 23.49 -3.96
C MET A 299 8.13 23.43 -3.21
N LYS A 300 8.29 22.45 -2.30
CA LYS A 300 9.51 22.24 -1.51
C LYS A 300 10.08 20.84 -1.73
N TYR A 301 11.39 20.76 -1.83
CA TYR A 301 12.12 19.50 -1.92
C TYR A 301 12.06 18.74 -0.60
N GLY A 302 11.65 17.48 -0.62
CA GLY A 302 11.56 16.60 0.56
C GLY A 302 10.12 16.34 1.00
N ARG A 303 9.78 15.07 1.21
CA ARG A 303 8.43 14.61 1.60
C ARG A 303 8.02 15.14 2.98
N GLU A 304 8.97 15.45 3.84
CA GLU A 304 8.77 16.06 5.16
C GLU A 304 8.11 17.45 5.10
N TYR A 305 8.22 18.13 3.95
CA TYR A 305 7.62 19.44 3.69
C TYR A 305 6.24 19.36 3.05
N ALA A 306 5.77 18.17 2.65
CA ALA A 306 4.45 18.01 2.05
C ALA A 306 3.37 18.57 2.99
N ASN A 307 2.50 19.42 2.45
CA ASN A 307 1.31 19.87 3.15
C ASN A 307 0.30 18.73 3.17
N ARG A 308 0.10 18.16 4.35
CA ARG A 308 -0.77 17.00 4.58
C ARG A 308 -2.22 17.39 4.89
N TYR A 309 -2.52 18.69 4.88
CA TYR A 309 -3.83 19.26 5.19
C TYR A 309 -4.55 19.86 3.98
N VAL A 310 -4.10 19.54 2.76
CA VAL A 310 -4.80 19.93 1.52
C VAL A 310 -5.91 18.92 1.27
N LYS A 311 -7.14 19.39 1.14
CA LYS A 311 -8.31 18.61 0.82
C LYS A 311 -8.85 19.05 -0.55
N ILE A 312 -9.27 18.09 -1.37
CA ILE A 312 -9.95 18.34 -2.64
C ILE A 312 -11.47 18.21 -2.46
N ILE A 313 -12.23 19.17 -2.97
CA ILE A 313 -13.70 19.22 -2.84
C ILE A 313 -14.31 19.41 -4.23
N LYS A 314 -15.11 18.46 -4.69
CA LYS A 314 -15.89 18.55 -5.94
C LYS A 314 -17.10 19.47 -5.72
N MET A 315 -17.27 20.44 -6.61
CA MET A 315 -18.32 21.47 -6.53
C MET A 315 -19.60 21.07 -7.27
N ASP A 316 -19.49 20.26 -8.32
CA ASP A 316 -20.60 19.90 -9.20
C ASP A 316 -20.97 18.42 -8.98
N GLY A 317 -22.13 18.14 -8.40
CA GLY A 317 -22.68 16.78 -8.29
C GLY A 317 -23.44 16.52 -6.98
N GLN A 318 -24.61 15.86 -7.08
CA GLN A 318 -25.37 15.37 -5.92
C GLN A 318 -24.74 14.10 -5.29
N ASN A 319 -23.79 13.45 -5.97
CA ASN A 319 -23.20 12.19 -5.55
C ASN A 319 -21.71 12.33 -5.22
N THR A 320 -21.39 12.62 -3.96
CA THR A 320 -20.00 12.78 -3.47
C THR A 320 -19.23 11.46 -3.37
N SER A 321 -19.88 10.32 -3.62
CA SER A 321 -19.29 8.98 -3.53
C SER A 321 -18.54 8.51 -4.78
N GLU A 322 -18.73 9.19 -5.92
CA GLU A 322 -18.07 8.89 -7.19
C GLU A 322 -16.64 9.44 -7.22
N CYS A 323 -15.79 8.86 -8.07
CA CYS A 323 -14.45 9.35 -8.28
C CYS A 323 -14.50 10.74 -8.93
N ILE A 324 -13.53 11.59 -8.60
CA ILE A 324 -13.25 12.82 -9.32
C ILE A 324 -12.67 12.42 -10.68
N GLU A 325 -13.31 12.92 -11.73
CA GLU A 325 -12.99 12.64 -13.13
C GLU A 325 -12.39 13.87 -13.82
N SER A 326 -11.83 13.65 -15.01
CA SER A 326 -11.39 14.75 -15.87
C SER A 326 -12.59 15.64 -16.23
N ASN A 327 -12.36 16.95 -16.24
CA ASN A 327 -13.33 18.04 -16.37
C ASN A 327 -14.20 18.34 -15.14
N ASP A 328 -14.04 17.62 -14.03
CA ASP A 328 -14.71 17.99 -12.79
C ASP A 328 -14.22 19.34 -12.26
N ILE A 329 -15.16 20.04 -11.62
CA ILE A 329 -14.90 21.33 -10.98
C ILE A 329 -14.63 21.11 -9.50
N ILE A 330 -13.45 21.52 -9.07
CA ILE A 330 -12.95 21.32 -7.71
C ILE A 330 -12.49 22.64 -7.08
N VAL A 331 -12.52 22.66 -5.75
CA VAL A 331 -11.83 23.65 -4.92
C VAL A 331 -10.89 22.94 -3.96
N PHE A 332 -9.88 23.66 -3.48
CA PHE A 332 -8.98 23.17 -2.44
C PHE A 332 -9.28 23.85 -1.12
N GLN A 333 -9.41 23.03 -0.08
CA GLN A 333 -9.46 23.47 1.31
C GLN A 333 -8.14 23.11 1.99
N ILE A 334 -7.66 23.98 2.87
CA ILE A 334 -6.44 23.82 3.65
C ILE A 334 -6.77 24.08 5.12
N ARG A 335 -6.54 23.08 5.97
CA ARG A 335 -6.67 23.24 7.43
C ARG A 335 -5.44 23.99 7.98
N LEU A 336 -5.67 25.14 8.62
CA LEU A 336 -4.68 25.89 9.39
C LEU A 336 -5.01 25.83 10.88
N ALA A 337 -4.09 26.30 11.74
CA ALA A 337 -4.27 26.28 13.20
C ALA A 337 -5.56 26.97 13.68
N ILE A 338 -6.00 28.01 12.97
CA ILE A 338 -7.16 28.84 13.32
C ILE A 338 -8.44 28.48 12.53
N GLY A 339 -8.44 27.38 11.77
CA GLY A 339 -9.59 26.90 11.01
C GLY A 339 -9.29 26.55 9.55
N ASP A 340 -10.34 26.26 8.80
CA ASP A 340 -10.27 25.92 7.38
C ASP A 340 -10.24 27.14 6.48
N TYR A 341 -9.38 27.08 5.46
CA TYR A 341 -9.21 28.13 4.45
C TYR A 341 -9.30 27.52 3.06
N TYR A 342 -9.79 28.29 2.09
CA TYR A 342 -9.84 27.90 0.70
C TYR A 342 -8.77 28.63 -0.12
N ILE A 343 -8.29 27.96 -1.17
CA ILE A 343 -7.32 28.54 -2.09
C ILE A 343 -7.98 29.64 -2.93
N THR A 344 -7.33 30.79 -3.00
CA THR A 344 -7.65 31.91 -3.91
C THR A 344 -6.35 32.53 -4.45
N THR A 345 -6.44 33.62 -5.20
CA THR A 345 -5.28 34.37 -5.72
C THR A 345 -5.07 35.65 -4.93
N ASN A 346 -3.83 35.98 -4.62
CA ASN A 346 -3.48 37.32 -4.15
C ASN A 346 -3.39 38.33 -5.31
N HIS A 347 -3.12 39.60 -5.00
CA HIS A 347 -2.97 40.68 -5.99
C HIS A 347 -1.85 40.44 -7.03
N GLN A 348 -0.94 39.50 -6.79
CA GLN A 348 0.16 39.12 -7.70
C GLN A 348 -0.15 37.81 -8.46
N GLN A 349 -1.42 37.38 -8.52
CA GLN A 349 -1.86 36.12 -9.12
C GLN A 349 -1.21 34.85 -8.54
N GLN A 350 -0.63 34.94 -7.33
CA GLN A 350 -0.09 33.78 -6.63
C GLN A 350 -1.19 33.11 -5.80
N LEU A 351 -1.23 31.78 -5.83
CA LEU A 351 -2.18 31.03 -5.03
C LEU A 351 -1.88 31.14 -3.53
N CYS A 352 -2.92 31.30 -2.73
CA CYS A 352 -2.82 31.39 -1.29
C CYS A 352 -4.08 30.85 -0.57
N ALA A 353 -3.89 30.27 0.61
CA ALA A 353 -4.96 29.87 1.53
C ALA A 353 -5.41 31.11 2.32
N CYS A 354 -6.27 31.94 1.73
CA CYS A 354 -6.51 33.30 2.21
C CYS A 354 -7.96 33.64 2.55
N THR A 355 -8.94 32.86 2.09
CA THR A 355 -10.35 33.08 2.42
C THR A 355 -10.92 31.94 3.25
N ARG A 356 -11.89 32.22 4.11
CA ARG A 356 -12.69 31.22 4.83
C ARG A 356 -14.02 30.92 4.13
N ASN A 357 -14.36 31.68 3.10
CA ASN A 357 -15.62 31.54 2.38
C ASN A 357 -15.40 30.73 1.10
N ILE A 358 -16.05 29.57 0.99
CA ILE A 358 -15.95 28.70 -0.18
C ILE A 358 -16.43 29.39 -1.46
N THR A 359 -17.36 30.34 -1.39
CA THR A 359 -17.85 31.06 -2.58
C THR A 359 -16.81 32.00 -3.18
N GLN A 360 -15.77 32.35 -2.41
CA GLN A 360 -14.62 33.14 -2.87
C GLN A 360 -13.42 32.26 -3.27
N ALA A 361 -13.56 30.93 -3.16
CA ALA A 361 -12.51 30.00 -3.54
C ALA A 361 -12.32 30.01 -5.06
N LYS A 362 -11.08 29.91 -5.50
CA LYS A 362 -10.79 29.73 -6.91
C LYS A 362 -11.21 28.31 -7.31
N GLN A 363 -12.11 28.22 -8.29
CA GLN A 363 -12.57 26.96 -8.86
C GLN A 363 -11.61 26.50 -9.95
N PHE A 364 -11.22 25.23 -9.91
CA PHE A 364 -10.34 24.61 -10.89
C PHE A 364 -11.08 23.50 -11.63
N ILE A 365 -10.85 23.42 -12.93
CA ILE A 365 -11.17 22.26 -13.77
C ILE A 365 -9.92 21.39 -13.80
N LEU A 366 -10.08 20.12 -13.48
CA LEU A 366 -9.04 19.11 -13.50
C LEU A 366 -8.97 18.47 -14.90
N TYR A 367 -7.78 18.36 -15.49
CA TYR A 367 -7.56 17.66 -16.74
C TYR A 367 -6.60 16.51 -16.53
N GLU A 368 -7.06 15.28 -16.72
CA GLU A 368 -6.19 14.11 -16.70
C GLU A 368 -5.30 14.06 -17.96
N ILE A 369 -4.03 13.73 -17.78
CA ILE A 369 -3.03 13.68 -18.85
C ILE A 369 -2.63 12.23 -19.12
N GLU A 370 -2.69 11.80 -20.39
CA GLU A 370 -2.30 10.45 -20.79
C GLU A 370 -0.82 10.15 -20.46
N ARG A 371 -0.61 8.92 -19.98
CA ARG A 371 0.64 8.37 -19.41
C ARG A 371 1.82 8.20 -20.39
N LYS A 372 1.74 8.69 -21.64
CA LYS A 372 2.59 8.21 -22.76
C LYS A 372 4.09 8.51 -22.65
N ASN A 373 4.57 9.41 -21.79
CA ASN A 373 6.01 9.75 -21.73
C ASN A 373 6.61 9.95 -20.32
N ALA A 374 5.85 9.78 -19.23
CA ALA A 374 6.32 10.15 -17.88
C ALA A 374 7.01 9.02 -17.08
N ILE A 375 7.12 7.80 -17.64
CA ILE A 375 7.64 6.61 -16.93
C ILE A 375 8.98 6.10 -17.51
N LYS A 376 9.90 6.98 -17.91
CA LYS A 376 11.29 6.52 -18.12
C LYS A 376 12.14 6.54 -16.85
N THR A 377 11.64 7.09 -15.75
CA THR A 377 12.42 7.33 -14.52
C THR A 377 11.90 6.62 -13.27
N PHE A 378 10.89 5.75 -13.40
CA PHE A 378 10.15 5.21 -12.26
C PHE A 378 10.45 3.74 -11.92
N LEU A 379 11.14 3.02 -12.81
CA LEU A 379 11.36 1.57 -12.73
C LEU A 379 12.84 1.16 -12.55
N SER A 380 13.75 2.11 -12.30
CA SER A 380 15.14 1.82 -11.95
C SER A 380 15.36 1.80 -10.45
#